data_AF-S4RUH7-F1
#
_entry.id   AF-S4RUH7-F1
#
_cell.length_a   1.000
_cell.length_b   1.000
_cell.length_c   1.000
_cell.angle_alpha   90.00
_cell.angle_beta   90.00
_cell.angle_gamma   90.00
#
_symmetry.space_group_name_H-M   'P 1'
#
loop_
_entity.id
_entity.type
_entity.pdbx_description
1 polymer ?
#
loop_
_entity_poly.entity_id
_entity_poly.type
_entity_poly.pdbx_seq_one_letter_code
_entity_poly.pdbx_strand_id
1 'polypeptide(L)'
;MRVVSLSAQNAGITVVNEVGLDPGIDHMLAMKCFDQAREMDGQVESYVSFCGGLSAPEFSDNPLRYKFSWSPRGVLLTSINPARFQRHGQVVEIPAGGSVLDAVEPIDFMPGFSLEGVPNRDSLSYVKDYGVHGTTTFFRGTLRYKKRADALLNYIRMALIPFSIDSIPFRLKASETQSTLKRQLMCSMLGVDEGGAALEEAVLARLSGNEQSLRALQQLGLLGAQLVREAPSLVDALAAHLEERLSFGPDERDLVILRNEVVVRLPTGVREKTVVNLVSYGDRGGYSAMAKTVGYPCAIAAKMVLNGEIWEKGMVIPLKPHIYQPLLERIRAEGI
;
A
#
# COMPACT_ATOMS: atom_id res chain seq x y z
N MET A 1 15.02 -12.70 -3.84
CA MET A 1 15.97 -12.57 -2.72
C MET A 1 16.59 -13.91 -2.29
N ARG A 2 15.80 -14.91 -1.87
CA ARG A 2 16.35 -16.19 -1.36
C ARG A 2 17.25 -16.95 -2.35
N VAL A 3 16.97 -16.88 -3.65
CA VAL A 3 17.73 -17.58 -4.72
C VAL A 3 19.19 -17.14 -4.80
N VAL A 4 19.50 -15.86 -4.50
CA VAL A 4 20.87 -15.31 -4.61
C VAL A 4 21.57 -15.15 -3.26
N SER A 5 20.93 -15.59 -2.17
CA SER A 5 21.47 -15.39 -0.81
C SER A 5 22.82 -16.06 -0.62
N LEU A 6 22.96 -17.30 -1.10
CA LEU A 6 24.20 -18.05 -1.03
C LEU A 6 25.29 -17.40 -1.89
N SER A 7 24.94 -16.91 -3.08
CA SER A 7 25.87 -16.20 -3.96
C SER A 7 26.41 -14.92 -3.32
N ALA A 8 25.55 -14.12 -2.69
CA ALA A 8 25.97 -12.90 -1.99
C ALA A 8 26.89 -13.22 -0.78
N GLN A 9 26.56 -14.28 -0.03
CA GLN A 9 27.39 -14.73 1.09
C GLN A 9 28.77 -15.23 0.62
N ASN A 10 28.80 -16.06 -0.43
CA ASN A 10 30.03 -16.59 -1.01
C ASN A 10 30.92 -15.49 -1.62
N ALA A 11 30.31 -14.43 -2.16
CA ALA A 11 31.03 -13.27 -2.66
C ALA A 11 31.51 -12.32 -1.54
N GLY A 12 31.16 -12.57 -0.27
CA GLY A 12 31.54 -11.73 0.86
C GLY A 12 30.91 -10.33 0.84
N ILE A 13 29.81 -10.15 0.10
CA ILE A 13 29.10 -8.87 -0.02
C ILE A 13 27.93 -8.79 0.95
N THR A 14 27.54 -7.56 1.28
CA THR A 14 26.38 -7.24 2.12
C THR A 14 25.32 -6.58 1.26
N VAL A 15 24.12 -7.14 1.21
CA VAL A 15 22.98 -6.58 0.46
C VAL A 15 21.86 -6.32 1.45
N VAL A 16 21.71 -5.06 1.88
CA VAL A 16 20.64 -4.66 2.79
C VAL A 16 19.37 -4.37 2.00
N ASN A 17 18.27 -5.00 2.38
CA ASN A 17 16.95 -4.85 1.76
C ASN A 17 15.94 -4.41 2.83
N GLU A 18 14.72 -4.12 2.39
CA GLU A 18 13.58 -3.85 3.31
C GLU A 18 13.91 -2.77 4.34
N VAL A 19 14.49 -1.67 3.86
CA VAL A 19 14.98 -0.54 4.68
C VAL A 19 14.44 0.80 4.15
N GLY A 20 13.11 0.87 4.02
CA GLY A 20 12.37 2.10 3.75
C GLY A 20 11.32 2.35 4.84
N LEU A 21 10.06 2.60 4.42
CA LEU A 21 8.92 2.76 5.32
C LEU A 21 8.24 1.42 5.63
N ASP A 22 7.70 0.78 4.59
CA ASP A 22 7.00 -0.50 4.62
C ASP A 22 7.26 -1.21 3.28
N PRO A 23 8.23 -2.14 3.21
CA PRO A 23 9.00 -2.70 4.33
C PRO A 23 10.20 -1.83 4.78
N GLY A 24 10.39 -1.69 6.11
CA GLY A 24 11.49 -0.98 6.75
C GLY A 24 11.19 -0.54 8.19
N ILE A 25 10.78 0.73 8.37
CA ILE A 25 10.42 1.26 9.69
C ILE A 25 9.36 0.37 10.38
N ASP A 26 8.41 -0.17 9.62
CA ASP A 26 7.41 -1.10 10.14
C ASP A 26 8.04 -2.34 10.81
N HIS A 27 9.04 -2.96 10.18
CA HIS A 27 9.81 -4.08 10.70
C HIS A 27 10.56 -3.69 11.97
N MET A 28 11.29 -2.57 11.91
CA MET A 28 12.15 -2.12 13.01
C MET A 28 11.34 -1.82 14.27
N LEU A 29 10.19 -1.15 14.13
CA LEU A 29 9.29 -0.86 15.25
C LEU A 29 8.61 -2.13 15.79
N ALA A 30 8.21 -3.07 14.93
CA ALA A 30 7.63 -4.33 15.35
C ALA A 30 8.64 -5.19 16.14
N MET A 31 9.84 -5.37 15.58
CA MET A 31 10.91 -6.16 16.21
C MET A 31 11.35 -5.58 17.55
N LYS A 32 11.43 -4.26 17.69
CA LYS A 32 11.68 -3.61 18.98
C LYS A 32 10.66 -4.04 20.04
N CYS A 33 9.36 -4.03 19.72
CA CYS A 33 8.33 -4.47 20.65
C CYS A 33 8.42 -5.98 20.95
N PHE A 34 8.72 -6.81 19.95
CA PHE A 34 8.85 -8.25 20.12
C PHE A 34 10.07 -8.64 20.96
N ASP A 35 11.20 -7.96 20.78
CA ASP A 35 12.40 -8.18 21.58
C ASP A 35 12.19 -7.74 23.03
N GLN A 36 11.54 -6.59 23.26
CA GLN A 36 11.14 -6.18 24.62
C GLN A 36 10.20 -7.20 25.29
N ALA A 37 9.28 -7.79 24.53
CA ALA A 37 8.42 -8.85 25.04
C ALA A 37 9.24 -10.07 25.48
N ARG A 38 10.24 -10.49 24.67
CA ARG A 38 11.12 -11.62 24.98
C ARG A 38 12.00 -11.37 26.20
N GLU A 39 12.51 -10.15 26.36
CA GLU A 39 13.30 -9.74 27.53
C GLU A 39 12.51 -9.89 28.85
N MET A 40 11.18 -9.83 28.78
CA MET A 40 10.28 -10.03 29.92
C MET A 40 9.69 -11.45 29.99
N ASP A 41 10.25 -12.41 29.24
CA ASP A 41 9.71 -13.78 29.06
C ASP A 41 8.24 -13.79 28.60
N GLY A 42 7.80 -12.73 27.94
CA GLY A 42 6.45 -12.52 27.45
C GLY A 42 6.21 -13.18 26.09
N GLN A 43 4.97 -13.63 25.87
CA GLN A 43 4.53 -14.17 24.60
C GLN A 43 3.70 -13.14 23.83
N VAL A 44 4.07 -12.87 22.58
CA VAL A 44 3.25 -12.07 21.66
C VAL A 44 1.97 -12.84 21.32
N GLU A 45 0.81 -12.33 21.76
CA GLU A 45 -0.51 -12.93 21.47
C GLU A 45 -1.18 -12.33 20.24
N SER A 46 -0.94 -11.04 19.98
CA SER A 46 -1.53 -10.29 18.86
C SER A 46 -0.57 -9.27 18.29
N TYR A 47 -0.50 -9.19 16.97
CA TYR A 47 0.15 -8.12 16.21
C TYR A 47 -0.79 -7.62 15.10
N VAL A 48 -1.09 -6.33 15.14
CA VAL A 48 -1.88 -5.64 14.12
C VAL A 48 -1.09 -4.41 13.67
N SER A 49 -0.82 -4.34 12.37
CA SER A 49 -0.06 -3.24 11.77
C SER A 49 -0.83 -2.62 10.60
N PHE A 50 -0.84 -1.30 10.57
CA PHE A 50 -1.46 -0.51 9.53
C PHE A 50 -0.49 0.55 9.05
N CYS A 51 -0.26 0.65 7.73
CA CYS A 51 0.59 1.67 7.14
C CYS A 51 -0.09 2.32 5.94
N GLY A 52 0.07 3.62 5.73
CA GLY A 52 -0.42 4.30 4.54
C GLY A 52 0.29 5.62 4.27
N GLY A 53 0.79 5.76 3.04
CA GLY A 53 1.05 7.06 2.42
C GLY A 53 -0.23 7.58 1.78
N LEU A 54 -0.61 8.81 2.11
CA LEU A 54 -1.86 9.46 1.75
C LEU A 54 -1.56 10.91 1.34
N SER A 55 -2.54 11.60 0.74
CA SER A 55 -2.52 13.06 0.77
C SER A 55 -2.84 13.56 2.18
N ALA A 56 -2.29 14.70 2.57
CA ALA A 56 -2.75 15.39 3.77
C ALA A 56 -4.26 15.68 3.65
N PRO A 57 -5.02 15.67 4.76
CA PRO A 57 -6.50 15.73 4.72
C PRO A 57 -7.05 16.88 3.88
N GLU A 58 -6.41 18.05 3.92
CA GLU A 58 -6.79 19.24 3.16
C GLU A 58 -6.62 19.10 1.63
N PHE A 59 -5.87 18.09 1.17
CA PHE A 59 -5.66 17.76 -0.26
C PHE A 59 -6.27 16.41 -0.63
N SER A 60 -7.20 15.90 0.17
CA SER A 60 -7.88 14.61 -0.07
C SER A 60 -9.19 14.76 -0.85
N ASP A 61 -9.59 15.97 -1.25
CA ASP A 61 -10.84 16.20 -1.98
C ASP A 61 -10.70 15.85 -3.47
N ASN A 62 -10.76 14.56 -3.77
CA ASN A 62 -10.88 14.04 -5.12
C ASN A 62 -11.64 12.72 -5.11
N PRO A 63 -12.10 12.21 -6.27
CA PRO A 63 -12.90 10.99 -6.34
C PRO A 63 -12.27 9.73 -5.73
N LEU A 64 -10.94 9.66 -5.69
CA LEU A 64 -10.22 8.55 -5.06
C LEU A 64 -9.80 8.85 -3.61
N ARG A 65 -9.94 10.09 -3.15
CA ARG A 65 -9.35 10.58 -1.90
C ARG A 65 -7.88 10.18 -1.79
N TYR A 66 -7.16 10.31 -2.89
CA TYR A 66 -5.78 9.85 -3.00
C TYR A 66 -5.03 10.65 -4.05
N LYS A 67 -3.73 10.79 -3.85
CA LYS A 67 -2.82 11.37 -4.83
C LYS A 67 -1.61 10.47 -5.02
N PHE A 68 -1.06 10.46 -6.23
CA PHE A 68 0.02 9.57 -6.62
C PHE A 68 1.34 10.34 -6.67
N SER A 69 2.36 9.80 -5.99
CA SER A 69 3.75 10.27 -6.03
C SER A 69 4.65 9.37 -6.89
N TRP A 70 4.09 8.32 -7.48
CA TRP A 70 4.72 7.40 -8.44
C TRP A 70 3.62 6.74 -9.29
N SER A 71 4.02 5.92 -10.26
CA SER A 71 3.07 5.25 -11.16
C SER A 71 1.94 4.53 -10.40
N PRO A 72 0.65 4.84 -10.68
CA PRO A 72 -0.49 4.23 -10.01
C PRO A 72 -0.63 2.72 -10.24
N ARG A 73 0.03 2.18 -11.27
CA ARG A 73 -0.13 0.81 -11.76
C ARG A 73 -0.03 -0.23 -10.64
N GLY A 74 1.01 -0.13 -9.80
CA GLY A 74 1.20 -1.05 -8.68
C GLY A 74 0.04 -1.02 -7.69
N VAL A 75 -0.43 0.19 -7.34
CA VAL A 75 -1.54 0.40 -6.40
C VAL A 75 -2.88 -0.06 -6.98
N LEU A 76 -3.09 0.09 -8.28
CA LEU A 76 -4.28 -0.45 -8.95
C LEU A 76 -4.28 -1.97 -8.93
N LEU A 77 -3.15 -2.61 -9.27
CA LEU A 77 -3.04 -4.06 -9.27
C LEU A 77 -2.99 -4.67 -7.87
N THR A 78 -2.67 -3.89 -6.83
CA THR A 78 -2.77 -4.42 -5.46
C THR A 78 -4.19 -4.73 -5.05
N SER A 79 -5.15 -4.04 -5.66
CA SER A 79 -6.58 -4.17 -5.36
C SER A 79 -7.18 -5.54 -5.74
N ILE A 80 -6.48 -6.31 -6.57
CA ILE A 80 -6.95 -7.62 -7.06
C ILE A 80 -6.15 -8.80 -6.51
N ASN A 81 -5.16 -8.53 -5.65
CA ASN A 81 -4.41 -9.60 -5.02
C ASN A 81 -5.25 -10.32 -3.97
N PRO A 82 -4.95 -11.60 -3.71
CA PRO A 82 -5.46 -12.27 -2.53
C PRO A 82 -4.84 -11.66 -1.27
N ALA A 83 -5.51 -11.86 -0.14
CA ALA A 83 -4.99 -11.54 1.18
C ALA A 83 -5.06 -12.77 2.10
N ARG A 84 -4.11 -12.88 3.03
CA ARG A 84 -3.98 -13.99 3.97
C ARG A 84 -3.41 -13.47 5.28
N PHE A 85 -4.13 -13.71 6.36
CA PHE A 85 -3.76 -13.27 7.70
C PHE A 85 -4.37 -14.20 8.75
N GLN A 86 -4.06 -13.97 10.03
CA GLN A 86 -4.62 -14.76 11.13
C GLN A 86 -5.33 -13.84 12.12
N ARG A 87 -6.50 -14.25 12.59
CA ARG A 87 -7.27 -13.51 13.58
C ARG A 87 -7.97 -14.50 14.53
N HIS A 88 -7.81 -14.27 15.84
CA HIS A 88 -8.38 -15.13 16.89
C HIS A 88 -8.08 -16.64 16.71
N GLY A 89 -6.88 -16.97 16.25
CA GLY A 89 -6.42 -18.34 16.03
C GLY A 89 -6.88 -18.96 14.70
N GLN A 90 -7.64 -18.24 13.87
CA GLN A 90 -8.11 -18.71 12.58
C GLN A 90 -7.36 -18.01 11.45
N VAL A 91 -6.92 -18.80 10.46
CA VAL A 91 -6.37 -18.27 9.22
C VAL A 91 -7.53 -17.80 8.35
N VAL A 92 -7.48 -16.54 7.93
CA VAL A 92 -8.41 -15.92 6.99
C VAL A 92 -7.71 -15.80 5.65
N GLU A 93 -8.36 -16.32 4.60
CA GLU A 93 -7.90 -16.23 3.22
C GLU A 93 -8.97 -15.53 2.40
N ILE A 94 -8.57 -14.44 1.75
CA ILE A 94 -9.41 -13.65 0.85
C ILE A 94 -8.91 -13.92 -0.57
N PRO A 95 -9.79 -14.36 -1.50
CA PRO A 95 -9.40 -14.67 -2.86
C PRO A 95 -9.01 -13.42 -3.65
N ALA A 96 -8.29 -13.64 -4.75
CA ALA A 96 -7.99 -12.60 -5.73
C ALA A 96 -9.27 -12.04 -6.38
N GLY A 97 -9.12 -10.98 -7.21
CA GLY A 97 -10.22 -10.46 -8.02
C GLY A 97 -11.03 -9.32 -7.41
N GLY A 98 -10.48 -8.64 -6.40
CA GLY A 98 -11.12 -7.46 -5.80
C GLY A 98 -11.77 -7.72 -4.44
N SER A 99 -11.90 -8.98 -4.03
CA SER A 99 -12.57 -9.37 -2.76
C SER A 99 -11.95 -8.72 -1.51
N VAL A 100 -10.67 -8.32 -1.59
CA VAL A 100 -9.99 -7.58 -0.51
C VAL A 100 -10.58 -6.19 -0.27
N LEU A 101 -11.22 -5.61 -1.28
CA LEU A 101 -11.87 -4.29 -1.20
C LEU A 101 -13.24 -4.37 -0.50
N ASP A 102 -13.89 -5.54 -0.50
CA ASP A 102 -15.10 -5.79 0.28
C ASP A 102 -14.78 -6.14 1.74
N ALA A 103 -13.54 -6.55 2.02
CA ALA A 103 -13.05 -6.96 3.34
C ALA A 103 -12.29 -5.83 4.08
N VAL A 104 -12.69 -4.57 3.86
CA VAL A 104 -12.05 -3.44 4.55
C VAL A 104 -12.36 -3.42 6.04
N GLU A 105 -11.32 -3.16 6.84
CA GLU A 105 -11.41 -2.98 8.28
C GLU A 105 -11.77 -1.53 8.60
N PRO A 106 -12.76 -1.29 9.49
CA PRO A 106 -13.01 0.05 9.99
C PRO A 106 -11.82 0.52 10.85
N ILE A 107 -11.45 1.79 10.70
CA ILE A 107 -10.36 2.41 11.47
C ILE A 107 -10.96 3.50 12.36
N ASP A 108 -10.88 3.30 13.67
CA ASP A 108 -11.45 4.18 14.70
C ASP A 108 -10.40 4.76 15.66
N PHE A 109 -9.17 4.23 15.64
CA PHE A 109 -8.09 4.66 16.54
C PHE A 109 -7.51 6.06 16.24
N MET A 110 -7.93 6.71 15.14
CA MET A 110 -7.64 8.13 14.86
C MET A 110 -8.94 8.85 14.46
N PRO A 111 -9.78 9.28 15.42
CA PRO A 111 -11.12 9.81 15.12
C PRO A 111 -11.11 11.10 14.28
N GLY A 112 -9.98 11.82 14.26
CA GLY A 112 -9.78 12.99 13.38
C GLY A 112 -9.59 12.64 11.89
N PHE A 113 -9.38 11.36 11.55
CA PHE A 113 -9.24 10.90 10.17
C PHE A 113 -10.37 9.96 9.79
N SER A 114 -10.88 10.10 8.57
CA SER A 114 -11.86 9.18 8.00
C SER A 114 -11.14 8.05 7.25
N LEU A 115 -10.60 7.07 7.98
CA LEU A 115 -9.79 5.98 7.42
C LEU A 115 -10.56 4.65 7.25
N GLU A 116 -10.05 3.82 6.35
CA GLU A 116 -10.36 2.40 6.16
C GLU A 116 -9.05 1.60 5.99
N GLY A 117 -9.04 0.34 6.42
CA GLY A 117 -7.88 -0.54 6.35
C GLY A 117 -8.10 -1.67 5.35
N VAL A 118 -7.26 -1.76 4.32
CA VAL A 118 -7.32 -2.85 3.33
C VAL A 118 -6.30 -3.93 3.74
N PRO A 119 -6.68 -5.21 3.90
CA PRO A 119 -5.71 -6.26 4.21
C PRO A 119 -4.58 -6.35 3.18
N ASN A 120 -3.33 -6.52 3.64
CA ASN A 120 -2.18 -6.75 2.76
C ASN A 120 -2.17 -8.21 2.28
N ARG A 121 -1.29 -8.52 1.30
CA ARG A 121 -1.11 -9.85 0.67
C ARG A 121 -0.97 -10.99 1.67
N ASP A 122 0.23 -11.48 1.96
CA ASP A 122 0.42 -12.57 2.93
C ASP A 122 1.08 -12.01 4.19
N SER A 123 0.26 -11.71 5.20
CA SER A 123 0.76 -11.27 6.50
C SER A 123 1.52 -12.40 7.21
N LEU A 124 1.13 -13.65 7.01
CA LEU A 124 1.69 -14.80 7.75
C LEU A 124 3.10 -15.17 7.29
N SER A 125 3.51 -14.70 6.11
CA SER A 125 4.89 -14.84 5.62
C SER A 125 5.94 -14.27 6.60
N TYR A 126 5.58 -13.27 7.42
CA TYR A 126 6.46 -12.61 8.37
C TYR A 126 6.55 -13.30 9.73
N VAL A 127 5.63 -14.19 10.09
CA VAL A 127 5.58 -14.82 11.43
C VAL A 127 6.89 -15.54 11.77
N LYS A 128 7.45 -16.24 10.78
CA LYS A 128 8.73 -16.93 10.92
C LYS A 128 9.89 -15.96 11.09
N ASP A 129 9.98 -14.98 10.19
CA ASP A 129 11.11 -14.04 10.17
C ASP A 129 11.13 -13.15 11.42
N TYR A 130 9.95 -12.83 11.96
CA TYR A 130 9.81 -12.10 13.23
C TYR A 130 9.96 -12.97 14.47
N GLY A 131 9.94 -14.31 14.37
CA GLY A 131 10.05 -15.21 15.51
C GLY A 131 8.91 -15.07 16.53
N VAL A 132 7.67 -14.84 16.08
CA VAL A 132 6.47 -14.70 16.94
C VAL A 132 5.52 -15.88 16.76
N HIS A 133 6.07 -17.08 16.91
CA HIS A 133 5.31 -18.33 16.82
C HIS A 133 4.22 -18.40 17.90
N GLY A 134 3.05 -18.92 17.54
CA GLY A 134 1.91 -19.06 18.47
C GLY A 134 1.08 -17.78 18.68
N THR A 135 1.39 -16.69 17.98
CA THR A 135 0.51 -15.51 17.93
C THR A 135 -0.88 -15.93 17.46
N THR A 136 -1.94 -15.46 18.12
CA THR A 136 -3.33 -15.77 17.74
C THR A 136 -3.89 -14.81 16.68
N THR A 137 -3.38 -13.58 16.63
CA THR A 137 -3.76 -12.58 15.63
C THR A 137 -2.51 -11.97 15.00
N PHE A 138 -2.35 -12.10 13.69
CA PHE A 138 -1.25 -11.51 12.94
C PHE A 138 -1.80 -10.89 11.66
N PHE A 139 -1.88 -9.56 11.65
CA PHE A 139 -2.52 -8.79 10.60
C PHE A 139 -1.64 -7.61 10.16
N ARG A 140 -1.48 -7.44 8.85
CA ARG A 140 -0.91 -6.23 8.25
C ARG A 140 -1.92 -5.68 7.23
N GLY A 141 -2.13 -4.37 7.25
CA GLY A 141 -3.05 -3.70 6.35
C GLY A 141 -2.53 -2.36 5.87
N THR A 142 -3.13 -1.90 4.78
CA THR A 142 -2.85 -0.60 4.17
C THR A 142 -3.95 0.38 4.54
N LEU A 143 -3.59 1.55 5.07
CA LEU A 143 -4.54 2.63 5.37
C LEU A 143 -4.89 3.40 4.10
N ARG A 144 -6.17 3.72 3.95
CA ARG A 144 -6.72 4.63 2.94
C ARG A 144 -7.78 5.52 3.58
N TYR A 145 -8.09 6.65 2.95
CA TYR A 145 -9.32 7.35 3.31
C TYR A 145 -10.53 6.52 2.90
N LYS A 146 -11.61 6.59 3.68
CA LYS A 146 -12.86 5.87 3.40
C LYS A 146 -13.32 6.10 1.97
N LYS A 147 -14.02 5.14 1.35
CA LYS A 147 -14.50 5.19 -0.05
C LYS A 147 -13.43 4.94 -1.11
N ARG A 148 -12.16 4.75 -0.73
CA ARG A 148 -11.11 4.39 -1.68
C ARG A 148 -11.36 2.99 -2.27
N ALA A 149 -11.76 2.04 -1.43
CA ALA A 149 -12.07 0.67 -1.83
C ALA A 149 -13.28 0.61 -2.78
N ASP A 150 -14.37 1.30 -2.42
CA ASP A 150 -15.55 1.46 -3.28
C ASP A 150 -15.18 1.97 -4.68
N ALA A 151 -14.32 2.98 -4.76
CA ALA A 151 -13.87 3.53 -6.04
C ALA A 151 -13.05 2.54 -6.88
N LEU A 152 -12.23 1.69 -6.26
CA LEU A 152 -11.48 0.64 -6.97
C LEU A 152 -12.40 -0.49 -7.44
N LEU A 153 -13.39 -0.89 -6.63
CA LEU A 153 -14.39 -1.86 -7.03
C LEU A 153 -15.14 -1.39 -8.28
N ASN A 154 -15.44 -0.09 -8.38
CA ASN A 154 -16.05 0.47 -9.59
C ASN A 154 -15.14 0.31 -10.82
N TYR A 155 -13.82 0.52 -10.69
CA TYR A 155 -12.91 0.29 -11.81
C TYR A 155 -12.84 -1.19 -12.22
N ILE A 156 -12.94 -2.12 -11.27
CA ILE A 156 -13.02 -3.56 -11.56
C ILE A 156 -14.35 -3.90 -12.26
N ARG A 157 -15.49 -3.37 -11.78
CA ARG A 157 -16.82 -3.56 -12.40
C ARG A 157 -16.89 -3.01 -13.84
N MET A 158 -16.16 -1.93 -14.10
CA MET A 158 -16.00 -1.33 -15.43
C MET A 158 -14.93 -2.02 -16.28
N ALA A 159 -14.30 -3.09 -15.79
CA ALA A 159 -13.18 -3.79 -16.41
C ALA A 159 -11.97 -2.91 -16.76
N LEU A 160 -11.84 -1.74 -16.12
CA LEU A 160 -10.67 -0.85 -16.23
C LEU A 160 -9.48 -1.40 -15.43
N ILE A 161 -9.77 -2.10 -14.33
CA ILE A 161 -8.82 -2.96 -13.62
C ILE A 161 -9.20 -4.41 -13.94
N PRO A 162 -8.25 -5.25 -14.36
CA PRO A 162 -8.52 -6.65 -14.68
C PRO A 162 -8.91 -7.44 -13.43
N PHE A 163 -9.61 -8.57 -13.58
CA PHE A 163 -9.93 -9.44 -12.44
C PHE A 163 -8.70 -10.25 -11.96
N SER A 164 -7.79 -10.59 -12.86
CA SER A 164 -6.51 -11.25 -12.54
C SER A 164 -5.37 -10.62 -13.32
N ILE A 165 -4.15 -10.67 -12.77
CA ILE A 165 -2.93 -10.27 -13.48
C ILE A 165 -2.78 -11.05 -14.80
N ASP A 166 -3.19 -12.32 -14.83
CA ASP A 166 -3.11 -13.18 -16.02
C ASP A 166 -4.14 -12.80 -17.10
N SER A 167 -5.16 -12.01 -16.74
CA SER A 167 -6.18 -11.51 -17.68
C SER A 167 -5.81 -10.19 -18.33
N ILE A 168 -4.63 -9.63 -18.02
CA ILE A 168 -4.14 -8.41 -18.66
C ILE A 168 -3.80 -8.76 -20.13
N PRO A 169 -4.47 -8.14 -21.12
CA PRO A 169 -4.09 -8.34 -22.50
C PRO A 169 -2.65 -7.86 -22.70
N PHE A 170 -1.84 -8.68 -23.38
CA PHE A 170 -0.41 -8.40 -23.59
C PHE A 170 -0.17 -7.06 -24.29
N ARG A 171 -1.09 -6.66 -25.18
CA ARG A 171 -1.16 -5.32 -25.77
C ARG A 171 -2.61 -4.92 -26.01
N LEU A 172 -3.00 -3.71 -25.59
CA LEU A 172 -4.06 -2.99 -26.29
C LEU A 172 -3.56 -2.73 -27.72
N LYS A 173 -4.39 -2.95 -28.74
CA LYS A 173 -3.94 -2.72 -30.11
C LYS A 173 -3.62 -1.23 -30.26
N ALA A 174 -2.51 -0.88 -30.92
CA ALA A 174 -2.10 0.52 -31.10
C ALA A 174 -3.23 1.36 -31.76
N SER A 175 -3.99 0.76 -32.67
CA SER A 175 -5.18 1.37 -33.29
C SER A 175 -6.32 1.67 -32.32
N GLU A 176 -6.42 0.96 -31.20
CA GLU A 176 -7.46 1.16 -30.17
C GLU A 176 -7.11 2.30 -29.21
N THR A 177 -5.88 2.81 -29.19
CA THR A 177 -5.43 3.84 -28.23
C THR A 177 -4.84 5.09 -28.89
N GLN A 178 -4.14 4.99 -30.02
CA GLN A 178 -3.44 6.13 -30.63
C GLN A 178 -4.37 7.22 -31.23
N SER A 179 -5.66 6.93 -31.42
CA SER A 179 -6.62 7.89 -31.99
C SER A 179 -8.02 7.83 -31.37
N THR A 180 -8.21 7.02 -30.32
CA THR A 180 -9.52 6.79 -29.71
C THR A 180 -9.75 7.75 -28.57
N LEU A 181 -10.90 8.43 -28.57
CA LEU A 181 -11.32 9.23 -27.42
C LEU A 181 -11.75 8.30 -26.28
N LYS A 182 -11.54 8.72 -25.03
CA LYS A 182 -11.96 7.93 -23.85
C LYS A 182 -13.44 7.55 -23.91
N ARG A 183 -14.30 8.47 -24.32
CA ARG A 183 -15.72 8.19 -24.58
C ARG A 183 -15.92 7.02 -25.54
N GLN A 184 -15.23 7.01 -26.67
CA GLN A 184 -15.34 5.96 -27.69
C GLN A 184 -14.85 4.60 -27.17
N LEU A 185 -13.74 4.60 -26.43
CA LEU A 185 -13.24 3.40 -25.77
C LEU A 185 -14.29 2.84 -24.80
N MET A 186 -14.87 3.69 -23.95
CA MET A 186 -15.90 3.28 -22.98
C MET A 186 -17.18 2.79 -23.67
N CYS A 187 -17.62 3.45 -24.73
CA CYS A 187 -18.75 3.02 -25.56
C CYS A 187 -18.50 1.63 -26.15
N SER A 188 -17.32 1.41 -26.75
CA SER A 188 -16.91 0.12 -27.31
C SER A 188 -16.86 -0.98 -26.25
N MET A 189 -16.29 -0.71 -25.08
CA MET A 189 -16.23 -1.67 -23.96
C MET A 189 -17.62 -2.06 -23.43
N LEU A 190 -18.59 -1.16 -23.51
CA LEU A 190 -19.96 -1.38 -23.02
C LEU A 190 -20.94 -1.82 -24.10
N GLY A 191 -20.55 -1.77 -25.38
CA GLY A 191 -21.41 -2.13 -26.51
C GLY A 191 -22.54 -1.13 -26.75
N VAL A 192 -22.29 0.17 -26.56
CA VAL A 192 -23.28 1.24 -26.74
C VAL A 192 -22.80 2.32 -27.69
N ASP A 193 -23.74 3.07 -28.25
CA ASP A 193 -23.45 4.16 -29.18
C ASP A 193 -22.78 5.37 -28.48
N GLU A 194 -22.02 6.15 -29.25
CA GLU A 194 -21.30 7.32 -28.75
C GLU A 194 -22.22 8.53 -28.46
N GLY A 195 -23.43 8.54 -29.01
CA GLY A 195 -24.37 9.66 -28.98
C GLY A 195 -25.29 9.70 -27.75
N GLY A 196 -25.63 10.91 -27.30
CA GLY A 196 -26.62 11.13 -26.25
C GLY A 196 -26.19 10.65 -24.87
N ALA A 197 -27.14 10.16 -24.07
CA ALA A 197 -26.93 9.68 -22.70
C ALA A 197 -26.67 8.16 -22.59
N ALA A 198 -26.56 7.45 -23.72
CA ALA A 198 -26.45 6.00 -23.76
C ALA A 198 -25.22 5.47 -22.99
N LEU A 199 -24.09 6.18 -23.08
CA LEU A 199 -22.89 5.83 -22.31
C LEU A 199 -23.13 5.98 -20.81
N GLU A 200 -23.67 7.12 -20.39
CA GLU A 200 -23.94 7.43 -18.98
C GLU A 200 -24.92 6.43 -18.36
N GLU A 201 -25.97 6.06 -19.08
CA GLU A 201 -26.94 5.02 -18.68
C GLU A 201 -26.28 3.64 -18.54
N ALA A 202 -25.45 3.25 -19.52
CA ALA A 202 -24.74 1.97 -19.48
C ALA A 202 -23.72 1.89 -18.34
N VAL A 203 -22.97 2.98 -18.11
CA VAL A 203 -22.05 3.09 -16.97
C VAL A 203 -22.85 3.03 -15.65
N LEU A 204 -23.96 3.76 -15.54
CA LEU A 204 -24.79 3.74 -14.34
C LEU A 204 -25.34 2.32 -14.05
N ALA A 205 -25.77 1.59 -15.08
CA ALA A 205 -26.21 0.21 -14.95
C ALA A 205 -25.09 -0.71 -14.44
N ARG A 206 -23.87 -0.58 -14.98
CA ARG A 206 -22.68 -1.34 -14.49
C ARG A 206 -22.29 -0.99 -13.05
N LEU A 207 -22.58 0.23 -12.63
CA LEU A 207 -22.36 0.72 -11.27
C LEU A 207 -23.57 0.50 -10.35
N SER A 208 -24.52 -0.35 -10.75
CA SER A 208 -25.72 -0.70 -9.96
C SER A 208 -26.54 0.53 -9.55
N GLY A 209 -26.67 1.52 -10.43
CA GLY A 209 -27.45 2.73 -10.17
C GLY A 209 -26.73 3.79 -9.32
N ASN A 210 -25.44 3.63 -9.02
CA ASN A 210 -24.72 4.58 -8.16
C ASN A 210 -24.31 5.86 -8.93
N GLU A 211 -25.12 6.90 -8.81
CA GLU A 211 -24.85 8.20 -9.43
C GLU A 211 -23.56 8.86 -8.93
N GLN A 212 -23.20 8.69 -7.67
CA GLN A 212 -21.97 9.28 -7.12
C GLN A 212 -20.74 8.67 -7.79
N SER A 213 -20.76 7.36 -8.03
CA SER A 213 -19.71 6.65 -8.76
C SER A 213 -19.63 7.09 -10.22
N LEU A 214 -20.77 7.31 -10.89
CA LEU A 214 -20.80 7.88 -12.25
C LEU A 214 -20.16 9.28 -12.27
N ARG A 215 -20.55 10.16 -11.35
CA ARG A 215 -19.98 11.52 -11.22
C ARG A 215 -18.48 11.47 -10.95
N ALA A 216 -18.01 10.52 -10.15
CA ALA A 216 -16.58 10.31 -9.91
C ALA A 216 -15.82 9.96 -11.21
N LEU A 217 -16.34 9.05 -12.05
CA LEU A 217 -15.74 8.73 -13.35
C LEU A 217 -15.72 9.95 -14.29
N GLN A 218 -16.79 10.76 -14.28
CA GLN A 218 -16.88 11.99 -15.07
C GLN A 218 -15.88 13.05 -14.59
N GLN A 219 -15.76 13.29 -13.28
CA GLN A 219 -14.80 14.22 -12.67
C GLN A 219 -13.35 13.84 -12.99
N LEU A 220 -13.06 12.54 -13.05
CA LEU A 220 -11.77 12.04 -13.49
C LEU A 220 -11.56 12.16 -15.00
N GLY A 221 -12.59 12.46 -15.78
CA GLY A 221 -12.50 12.62 -17.24
C GLY A 221 -12.40 11.29 -17.98
N LEU A 222 -12.90 10.19 -17.39
CA LEU A 222 -12.87 8.86 -18.00
C LEU A 222 -13.96 8.67 -19.08
N LEU A 223 -14.99 9.51 -19.08
CA LEU A 223 -16.10 9.47 -20.07
C LEU A 223 -16.04 10.64 -21.08
N GLY A 224 -14.90 11.37 -21.10
CA GLY A 224 -14.73 12.60 -21.88
C GLY A 224 -14.18 12.38 -23.29
N ALA A 225 -14.05 13.48 -24.02
CA ALA A 225 -13.52 13.51 -25.39
C ALA A 225 -11.98 13.61 -25.46
N GLN A 226 -11.25 13.44 -24.36
CA GLN A 226 -9.79 13.40 -24.40
C GLN A 226 -9.30 12.08 -25.00
N LEU A 227 -8.17 12.10 -25.69
CA LEU A 227 -7.53 10.89 -26.21
C LEU A 227 -7.09 9.96 -25.08
N VAL A 228 -7.13 8.67 -25.34
CA VAL A 228 -6.50 7.64 -24.51
C VAL A 228 -5.00 7.70 -24.76
N ARG A 229 -4.19 7.69 -23.69
CA ARG A 229 -2.74 7.63 -23.84
C ARG A 229 -2.32 6.24 -24.29
N GLU A 230 -1.39 6.16 -25.23
CA GLU A 230 -0.81 4.88 -25.64
C GLU A 230 -0.16 4.17 -24.45
N ALA A 231 -0.56 2.92 -24.23
CA ALA A 231 -0.06 2.11 -23.13
C ALA A 231 -0.16 0.60 -23.45
N PRO A 232 0.65 -0.25 -22.81
CA PRO A 232 0.63 -1.69 -23.06
C PRO A 232 -0.71 -2.36 -22.70
N SER A 233 -1.45 -1.85 -21.73
CA SER A 233 -2.75 -2.42 -21.34
C SER A 233 -3.72 -1.35 -20.84
N LEU A 234 -4.99 -1.71 -20.63
CA LEU A 234 -6.01 -0.78 -20.15
C LEU A 234 -5.71 -0.27 -18.73
N VAL A 235 -5.18 -1.13 -17.86
CA VAL A 235 -4.75 -0.71 -16.52
C VAL A 235 -3.54 0.22 -16.58
N ASP A 236 -2.65 0.07 -17.58
CA ASP A 236 -1.54 1.00 -17.80
C ASP A 236 -2.03 2.36 -18.33
N ALA A 237 -2.99 2.37 -19.25
CA ALA A 237 -3.63 3.59 -19.74
C ALA A 237 -4.38 4.33 -18.61
N LEU A 238 -5.13 3.58 -17.78
CA LEU A 238 -5.77 4.11 -16.58
C LEU A 238 -4.73 4.65 -15.60
N ALA A 239 -3.64 3.94 -15.35
CA ALA A 239 -2.59 4.38 -14.45
C ALA A 239 -1.98 5.71 -14.93
N ALA A 240 -1.62 5.81 -16.20
CA ALA A 240 -1.04 7.04 -16.75
C ALA A 240 -2.04 8.22 -16.69
N HIS A 241 -3.32 7.95 -16.94
CA HIS A 241 -4.37 8.96 -16.81
C HIS A 241 -4.56 9.43 -15.36
N LEU A 242 -4.60 8.50 -14.39
CA LEU A 242 -4.73 8.85 -12.98
C LEU A 242 -3.49 9.56 -12.44
N GLU A 243 -2.29 9.21 -12.93
CA GLU A 243 -1.04 9.89 -12.59
C GLU A 243 -1.11 11.36 -13.01
N GLU A 244 -1.51 11.64 -14.25
CA GLU A 244 -1.68 13.00 -14.74
C GLU A 244 -2.72 13.79 -13.94
N ARG A 245 -3.85 13.17 -13.60
CA ARG A 245 -4.99 13.85 -12.96
C ARG A 245 -4.83 14.02 -11.45
N LEU A 246 -4.10 13.14 -10.78
CA LEU A 246 -4.04 13.05 -9.32
C LEU A 246 -2.61 13.05 -8.78
N SER A 247 -1.67 13.66 -9.51
CA SER A 247 -0.36 13.98 -8.96
C SER A 247 -0.44 15.08 -7.89
N PHE A 248 0.56 15.13 -7.02
CA PHE A 248 0.74 16.24 -6.09
C PHE A 248 1.16 17.51 -6.83
N GLY A 249 0.53 18.63 -6.49
CA GLY A 249 0.96 19.97 -6.86
C GLY A 249 2.13 20.46 -5.99
N PRO A 250 2.76 21.59 -6.37
CA PRO A 250 3.98 22.08 -5.71
C PRO A 250 3.81 22.44 -4.23
N ASP A 251 2.62 22.88 -3.80
CA ASP A 251 2.33 23.29 -2.43
C ASP A 251 1.50 22.27 -1.64
N GLU A 252 1.23 21.12 -2.24
CA GLU A 252 0.45 20.06 -1.62
C GLU A 252 1.33 19.13 -0.80
N ARG A 253 0.79 18.65 0.32
CA ARG A 253 1.52 17.79 1.25
C ARG A 253 0.98 16.37 1.21
N ASP A 254 1.88 15.42 1.30
CA ASP A 254 1.56 14.04 1.62
C ASP A 254 1.59 13.81 3.14
N LEU A 255 1.13 12.62 3.53
CA LEU A 255 0.99 12.18 4.90
C LEU A 255 1.35 10.70 4.97
N VAL A 256 2.21 10.33 5.91
CA VAL A 256 2.45 8.94 6.29
C VAL A 256 1.82 8.68 7.65
N ILE A 257 1.01 7.63 7.74
CA ILE A 257 0.52 7.07 9.01
C ILE A 257 0.99 5.62 9.08
N LEU A 258 1.69 5.27 10.14
CA LEU A 258 2.04 3.90 10.50
C LEU A 258 1.61 3.67 11.96
N ARG A 259 0.92 2.56 12.19
CA ARG A 259 0.53 2.13 13.53
C ARG A 259 0.80 0.65 13.71
N ASN A 260 1.54 0.32 14.77
CA ASN A 260 1.68 -1.04 15.27
C ASN A 260 0.96 -1.17 16.61
N GLU A 261 0.22 -2.25 16.76
CA GLU A 261 -0.39 -2.66 18.00
C GLU A 261 0.08 -4.07 18.33
N VAL A 262 0.71 -4.23 19.49
CA VAL A 262 1.25 -5.50 19.98
C VAL A 262 0.61 -5.80 21.33
N VAL A 263 0.03 -6.99 21.48
CA VAL A 263 -0.44 -7.51 22.76
C VAL A 263 0.47 -8.63 23.20
N VAL A 264 1.02 -8.50 24.40
CA VAL A 264 1.95 -9.44 25.03
C VAL A 264 1.30 -10.02 26.28
N ARG A 265 1.43 -11.33 26.48
CA ARG A 265 1.08 -12.00 27.73
C ARG A 265 2.37 -12.33 28.49
N LEU A 266 2.51 -11.75 29.69
CA LEU A 266 3.64 -12.01 30.58
C LEU A 266 3.48 -13.35 31.31
N PRO A 267 4.56 -13.92 31.89
CA PRO A 267 4.49 -15.15 32.68
C PRO A 267 3.51 -15.08 33.87
N THR A 268 3.29 -13.88 34.41
CA THR A 268 2.30 -13.60 35.46
C THR A 268 0.85 -13.77 35.00
N GLY A 269 0.62 -13.92 33.70
CA GLY A 269 -0.71 -13.93 33.07
C GLY A 269 -1.24 -12.55 32.70
N VAL A 270 -0.55 -11.46 33.10
CA VAL A 270 -0.92 -10.09 32.73
C VAL A 270 -0.78 -9.87 31.23
N ARG A 271 -1.78 -9.20 30.64
CA ARG A 271 -1.76 -8.78 29.24
C ARG A 271 -1.41 -7.31 29.13
N GLU A 272 -0.36 -7.01 28.38
CA GLU A 272 0.08 -5.65 28.09
C GLU A 272 -0.14 -5.34 26.61
N LYS A 273 -0.69 -4.14 26.34
CA LYS A 273 -0.92 -3.65 25.00
C LYS A 273 0.00 -2.46 24.74
N THR A 274 0.90 -2.61 23.78
CA THR A 274 1.79 -1.55 23.32
C THR A 274 1.31 -1.05 21.97
N VAL A 275 1.18 0.26 21.85
CA VAL A 275 0.80 0.94 20.61
C VAL A 275 1.91 1.89 20.21
N VAL A 276 2.39 1.75 18.98
CA VAL A 276 3.38 2.64 18.38
C VAL A 276 2.74 3.35 17.20
N ASN A 277 2.73 4.67 17.22
CA ASN A 277 2.23 5.50 16.12
C ASN A 277 3.38 6.33 15.53
N LEU A 278 3.43 6.40 14.21
CA LEU A 278 4.25 7.32 13.45
C LEU A 278 3.30 8.09 12.52
N VAL A 279 3.34 9.41 12.62
CA VAL A 279 2.59 10.32 11.76
C VAL A 279 3.56 11.37 11.26
N SER A 280 3.75 11.44 9.94
CA SER A 280 4.68 12.39 9.32
C SER A 280 3.98 13.11 8.17
N TYR A 281 4.10 14.44 8.15
CA TYR A 281 3.63 15.27 7.05
C TYR A 281 4.81 15.69 6.17
N GLY A 282 4.54 15.84 4.87
CA GLY A 282 5.49 16.45 3.94
C GLY A 282 5.74 17.92 4.29
N ASP A 283 6.97 18.37 4.06
CA ASP A 283 7.36 19.76 4.30
C ASP A 283 7.04 20.61 3.07
N ARG A 284 6.46 21.81 3.26
CA ARG A 284 6.22 22.73 2.15
C ARG A 284 7.55 23.21 1.58
N GLY A 285 7.76 23.04 0.28
CA GLY A 285 9.02 23.35 -0.38
C GLY A 285 10.21 22.48 0.04
N GLY A 286 9.95 21.38 0.75
CA GLY A 286 10.96 20.43 1.23
C GLY A 286 10.67 19.00 0.77
N TYR A 287 11.03 18.02 1.60
CA TYR A 287 10.78 16.62 1.29
C TYR A 287 9.37 16.19 1.71
N SER A 288 8.75 15.34 0.89
CA SER A 288 7.50 14.66 1.23
C SER A 288 7.70 13.69 2.39
N ALA A 289 6.66 13.40 3.18
CA ALA A 289 6.71 12.41 4.25
C ALA A 289 7.15 11.04 3.72
N MET A 290 6.64 10.64 2.56
CA MET A 290 7.05 9.40 1.91
C MET A 290 8.53 9.42 1.53
N ALA A 291 9.04 10.53 0.97
CA ALA A 291 10.45 10.64 0.62
C ALA A 291 11.36 10.57 1.86
N LYS A 292 10.98 11.24 2.96
CA LYS A 292 11.71 11.18 4.24
C LYS A 292 11.74 9.76 4.80
N THR A 293 10.56 9.15 4.93
CA THR A 293 10.39 7.83 5.56
C THR A 293 10.90 6.65 4.72
N VAL A 294 11.11 6.82 3.42
CA VAL A 294 11.76 5.81 2.56
C VAL A 294 13.25 6.10 2.37
N GLY A 295 13.59 7.36 2.11
CA GLY A 295 14.94 7.79 1.74
C GLY A 295 15.91 7.80 2.92
N TYR A 296 15.52 8.34 4.08
CA TYR A 296 16.42 8.41 5.23
C TYR A 296 16.81 7.04 5.77
N PRO A 297 15.90 6.08 6.00
CA PRO A 297 16.30 4.73 6.42
C PRO A 297 17.30 4.10 5.45
N CYS A 298 17.05 4.22 4.14
CA CYS A 298 17.94 3.71 3.10
C CYS A 298 19.33 4.37 3.15
N ALA A 299 19.39 5.70 3.24
CA ALA A 299 20.64 6.45 3.30
C ALA A 299 21.44 6.12 4.57
N ILE A 300 20.76 6.00 5.72
CA ILE A 300 21.38 5.65 7.00
C ILE A 300 21.96 4.23 6.92
N ALA A 301 21.19 3.26 6.40
CA ALA A 301 21.66 1.88 6.24
C ALA A 301 22.85 1.78 5.29
N ALA A 302 22.84 2.52 4.17
CA ALA A 302 23.97 2.59 3.27
C ALA A 302 25.23 3.11 3.98
N LYS A 303 25.10 4.18 4.78
CA LYS A 303 26.21 4.70 5.60
C LYS A 303 26.70 3.69 6.62
N MET A 304 25.80 2.95 7.27
CA MET A 304 26.16 1.89 8.22
C MET A 304 26.93 0.74 7.56
N VAL A 305 26.58 0.36 6.33
CA VAL A 305 27.36 -0.63 5.55
C VAL A 305 28.76 -0.10 5.24
N LEU A 306 28.87 1.16 4.76
CA LEU A 306 30.15 1.79 4.45
C LEU A 306 31.07 1.91 5.68
N ASN A 307 30.49 2.17 6.84
CA ASN A 307 31.21 2.27 8.11
C ASN A 307 31.55 0.89 8.73
N GLY A 308 31.07 -0.21 8.15
CA GLY A 308 31.24 -1.55 8.72
C GLY A 308 30.39 -1.84 9.96
N GLU A 309 29.39 -1.01 10.25
CA GLU A 309 28.45 -1.20 11.36
C GLU A 309 27.47 -2.35 11.07
N ILE A 310 27.07 -2.51 9.80
CA ILE A 310 26.38 -3.72 9.30
C ILE A 310 27.44 -4.63 8.67
N TRP A 311 27.94 -5.56 9.48
CA TRP A 311 29.04 -6.47 9.10
C TRP A 311 28.54 -7.76 8.43
N GLU A 312 27.26 -8.11 8.59
CA GLU A 312 26.68 -9.35 8.08
C GLU A 312 26.82 -9.48 6.57
N LYS A 313 27.14 -10.68 6.10
CA LYS A 313 27.28 -11.01 4.67
C LYS A 313 26.04 -11.74 4.16
N GLY A 314 25.75 -11.57 2.88
CA GLY A 314 24.55 -12.09 2.23
C GLY A 314 23.41 -11.07 2.20
N MET A 315 22.18 -11.58 2.18
CA MET A 315 20.96 -10.79 2.15
C MET A 315 20.57 -10.41 3.58
N VAL A 316 20.58 -9.12 3.88
CA VAL A 316 20.33 -8.57 5.21
C VAL A 316 19.02 -7.79 5.19
N ILE A 317 18.24 -7.93 6.26
CA ILE A 317 17.02 -7.18 6.55
C ILE A 317 17.08 -6.65 7.99
N PRO A 318 16.43 -5.52 8.33
CA PRO A 318 16.63 -4.83 9.61
C PRO A 318 15.80 -5.46 10.74
N LEU A 319 15.95 -6.78 10.97
CA LEU A 319 15.24 -7.50 12.03
C LEU A 319 16.06 -7.69 13.30
N LYS A 320 17.39 -7.55 13.22
CA LYS A 320 18.29 -7.79 14.36
C LYS A 320 18.55 -6.50 15.15
N PRO A 321 18.63 -6.57 16.50
CA PRO A 321 18.84 -5.39 17.35
C PRO A 321 19.99 -4.49 16.94
N HIS A 322 21.16 -5.06 16.66
CA HIS A 322 22.35 -4.28 16.26
C HIS A 322 22.19 -3.54 14.93
N ILE A 323 21.16 -3.85 14.13
CA ILE A 323 20.83 -3.16 12.88
C ILE A 323 19.69 -2.16 13.14
N TYR A 324 18.56 -2.62 13.67
CA TYR A 324 17.37 -1.76 13.76
C TYR A 324 17.47 -0.70 14.86
N GLN A 325 18.18 -0.96 15.97
CA GLN A 325 18.29 0.00 17.06
C GLN A 325 19.03 1.29 16.62
N PRO A 326 20.25 1.21 16.06
CA PRO A 326 20.94 2.40 15.55
C PRO A 326 20.21 3.04 14.35
N LEU A 327 19.55 2.25 13.49
CA LEU A 327 18.70 2.81 12.43
C LEU A 327 17.58 3.66 13.01
N LEU A 328 16.78 3.13 13.94
CA LEU A 328 15.66 3.86 14.55
C LEU A 328 16.12 5.11 15.31
N GLU A 329 17.28 5.06 15.97
CA GLU A 329 17.86 6.21 16.65
C GLU A 329 18.22 7.32 15.67
N ARG A 330 18.87 6.98 14.56
CA ARG A 330 19.26 7.95 13.51
C ARG A 330 18.05 8.47 12.74
N ILE A 331 17.06 7.62 12.45
CA ILE A 331 15.78 8.02 11.84
C ILE A 331 15.07 9.05 12.74
N ARG A 332 15.07 8.83 14.06
CA ARG A 332 14.52 9.80 15.02
C ARG A 332 15.24 11.14 14.99
N ALA A 333 16.55 11.15 14.78
CA ALA A 333 17.32 12.38 14.65
C ALA A 333 16.95 13.21 13.40
N GLU A 334 16.40 12.57 12.36
CA GLU A 334 15.85 13.23 11.16
C GLU A 334 14.40 13.72 11.35
N GLY A 335 13.84 13.62 12.56
CA GLY A 335 12.49 14.10 12.88
C GLY A 335 11.36 13.16 12.46
N ILE A 336 11.65 11.86 12.33
CA ILE A 336 10.67 10.78 12.06
C ILE A 336 10.38 9.96 13.32
#